data_AF-A0A163LUT3-F1
#
_entry.id   AF-A0A163LUT3-F1
#
_cell.length_a   1.000
_cell.length_b   1.000
_cell.length_c   1.000
_cell.angle_alpha   90.00
_cell.angle_beta   90.00
_cell.angle_gamma   90.00
#
_symmetry.space_group_name_H-M   'P 1'
#
loop_
_entity.id
_entity.type
_entity.pdbx_description
1 polymer ?
#
loop_
_entity_poly.entity_id
_entity_poly.type
_entity_poly.pdbx_seq_one_letter_code
_entity_poly.pdbx_strand_id
1 'polypeptide(L)'
;MDYATSFIDDIVVYSKTMDEHIVHVRSVIDKLTSVNLILNPDKCHFAQLSVYLLGFCVSNKGLSLDIRKVANVQHWPTPQTGNEIERFLGVINYFREHIPQLSVLTSPLDKLRKVVVSRYNE
;
A
#
# COMPACT_ATOMS: atom_id res chain seq x y z
N MET A 1 -13.46 3.41 16.67
CA MET A 1 -13.64 4.81 16.20
C MET A 1 -13.96 4.73 14.73
N ASP A 2 -15.06 5.32 14.30
CA ASP A 2 -15.57 5.31 12.91
C ASP A 2 -14.86 6.33 11.99
N TYR A 3 -13.96 7.15 12.57
CA TYR A 3 -13.14 8.17 11.89
C TYR A 3 -11.64 7.84 11.90
N ALA A 4 -11.25 6.64 12.31
CA ALA A 4 -9.86 6.21 12.37
C ALA A 4 -9.70 4.77 11.87
N THR A 5 -8.66 4.53 11.09
CA THR A 5 -8.22 3.18 10.69
C THR A 5 -6.74 3.01 11.00
N SER A 6 -6.31 1.77 11.22
CA SER A 6 -4.92 1.46 11.53
C SER A 6 -4.43 0.28 10.70
N PHE A 7 -3.18 0.35 10.25
CA PHE A 7 -2.48 -0.77 9.66
C PHE A 7 -1.11 -0.90 10.34
N ILE A 8 -0.96 -1.91 11.19
CA ILE A 8 0.23 -2.12 12.03
C ILE A 8 0.51 -0.85 12.85
N ASP A 9 1.53 -0.08 12.48
CA ASP A 9 1.99 1.12 13.20
C ASP A 9 1.38 2.42 12.66
N ASP A 10 0.80 2.39 11.46
CA ASP A 10 0.25 3.58 10.81
C ASP A 10 -1.23 3.77 11.18
N ILE A 11 -1.57 4.95 11.70
CA ILE A 11 -2.95 5.33 12.03
C ILE A 11 -3.36 6.49 11.11
N VAL A 12 -4.48 6.32 10.43
CA VAL A 12 -5.08 7.35 9.57
C VAL A 12 -6.39 7.82 10.19
N VAL A 13 -6.47 9.13 10.43
CA VAL A 13 -7.67 9.80 10.93
C VAL A 13 -8.29 10.60 9.78
N TYR A 14 -9.60 10.48 9.58
CA TYR A 14 -10.33 11.13 8.49
C TYR A 14 -11.60 11.78 9.00
N SER A 15 -12.00 12.91 8.40
CA SER A 15 -13.12 13.74 8.88
C SER A 15 -13.68 14.58 7.74
N LYS A 16 -14.93 15.08 7.85
CA LYS A 16 -15.55 15.85 6.77
C LYS A 16 -15.17 17.33 6.84
N THR A 17 -14.97 17.86 8.04
CA THR A 17 -14.59 19.26 8.29
C THR A 17 -13.34 19.35 9.17
N MET A 18 -12.68 20.50 9.16
CA MET A 18 -11.51 20.74 10.01
C MET A 18 -11.87 20.73 11.50
N ASP A 19 -13.04 21.26 11.86
CA ASP A 19 -13.50 21.28 13.26
C ASP A 19 -13.73 19.85 13.79
N GLU A 20 -14.38 19.00 13.00
CA GLU A 20 -14.48 17.56 13.31
C GLU A 20 -13.09 16.92 13.40
N HIS A 21 -12.19 17.26 12.47
CA HIS A 21 -10.86 16.67 12.41
C HIS A 21 -10.03 16.96 13.67
N ILE A 22 -10.10 18.17 14.21
CA ILE A 22 -9.42 18.54 15.47
C ILE A 22 -9.93 17.67 16.62
N VAL A 23 -11.25 17.47 16.71
CA VAL A 23 -11.88 16.63 17.75
C VAL A 23 -11.45 15.17 17.60
N HIS A 24 -11.50 14.63 16.39
CA HIS A 24 -11.13 13.25 16.10
C HIS A 24 -9.65 12.97 16.35
N VAL A 25 -8.75 13.83 15.88
CA VAL A 25 -7.30 13.69 16.10
C VAL A 25 -6.99 13.72 17.60
N ARG A 26 -7.56 14.67 18.34
CA ARG A 26 -7.38 14.74 19.80
C ARG A 26 -7.85 13.45 20.47
N SER A 27 -9.04 12.96 20.12
CA SER A 27 -9.57 11.72 20.70
C SER A 27 -8.67 10.50 20.44
N VAL A 28 -8.07 10.41 19.25
CA VAL A 28 -7.10 9.34 18.93
C VAL A 28 -5.83 9.48 19.78
N ILE A 29 -5.26 10.68 19.87
CA ILE A 29 -4.05 10.95 20.68
C ILE A 29 -4.29 10.62 22.15
N ASP A 30 -5.44 11.03 22.69
CA ASP A 30 -5.83 10.75 24.08
C ASP A 30 -5.93 9.24 24.31
N LYS A 31 -6.51 8.50 23.35
CA LYS A 31 -6.63 7.05 23.44
C LYS A 31 -5.28 6.35 23.42
N LEU A 32 -4.37 6.76 22.53
CA LEU A 32 -3.00 6.23 22.47
C LEU A 32 -2.23 6.52 23.76
N THR A 33 -2.35 7.75 24.27
CA THR A 33 -1.74 8.19 25.52
C THR A 33 -2.24 7.36 26.71
N SER A 34 -3.54 7.05 26.75
CA SER A 34 -4.15 6.23 27.83
C SER A 34 -3.60 4.81 27.94
N VAL A 35 -2.97 4.31 26.87
CA VAL A 35 -2.33 2.98 26.82
C VAL A 35 -0.81 3.06 26.71
N ASN A 36 -0.22 4.23 26.98
CA ASN A 36 1.22 4.48 26.93
C ASN A 36 1.87 4.27 25.55
N LEU A 37 1.12 4.48 24.47
CA LEU A 37 1.69 4.56 23.12
C LEU A 37 2.14 5.98 22.82
N ILE A 38 3.37 6.12 22.33
CA ILE A 38 4.00 7.41 22.04
C ILE A 38 4.06 7.63 20.54
N LEU A 39 3.51 8.74 20.07
CA LEU A 39 3.64 9.17 18.69
C LEU A 39 5.04 9.74 18.42
N ASN A 40 5.59 9.47 17.24
CA ASN A 40 6.79 10.15 16.76
C ASN A 40 6.37 11.42 16.00
N PRO A 41 6.56 12.63 16.56
CA PRO A 41 6.07 13.87 15.96
C PRO A 41 6.64 14.14 14.56
N ASP A 42 7.89 13.75 14.31
CA ASP A 42 8.58 13.97 13.03
C ASP A 42 7.96 13.14 11.89
N LYS A 43 7.27 12.05 12.24
CA LYS A 43 6.57 11.18 11.28
C LYS A 43 5.06 11.46 11.20
N CYS A 44 4.53 12.33 12.05
CA CYS A 44 3.12 12.67 12.03
C CYS A 44 2.83 13.74 10.97
N HIS A 45 1.85 13.46 10.10
CA HIS A 45 1.37 14.40 9.09
C HIS A 45 -0.08 14.76 9.38
N PHE A 46 -0.31 15.98 9.87
CA PHE A 46 -1.65 16.45 10.26
C PHE A 46 -2.33 17.24 9.15
N ALA A 47 -3.67 17.22 9.15
CA ALA A 47 -4.52 18.09 8.34
C ALA A 47 -4.19 18.08 6.83
N GLN A 48 -3.85 16.91 6.29
CA GLN A 48 -3.53 16.75 4.88
C GLN A 48 -4.80 16.50 4.05
N LEU A 49 -4.87 17.10 2.85
CA LEU A 49 -5.95 16.82 1.88
C LEU A 49 -5.76 15.49 1.15
N SER A 50 -4.54 14.95 1.18
CA SER A 50 -4.21 13.63 0.70
C SER A 50 -3.15 12.98 1.58
N VAL A 51 -3.23 11.66 1.72
CA VAL A 51 -2.29 10.86 2.52
C VAL A 51 -1.74 9.73 1.67
N TYR A 52 -0.47 9.41 1.88
CA TYR A 52 0.20 8.32 1.19
C TYR A 52 0.44 7.19 2.18
N LEU A 53 -0.15 6.02 1.89
CA LEU A 53 -0.02 4.83 2.72
C LEU A 53 -0.05 3.59 1.85
N LEU A 54 0.79 2.60 2.21
CA LEU A 54 0.80 1.28 1.58
C LEU A 54 0.92 1.29 0.05
N GLY A 55 1.61 2.28 -0.52
CA GLY A 55 1.76 2.41 -1.98
C GLY A 55 0.56 3.03 -2.70
N PHE A 56 -0.39 3.60 -1.96
CA PHE A 56 -1.51 4.34 -2.48
C PHE A 56 -1.52 5.78 -1.97
N CYS A 57 -2.16 6.66 -2.73
CA CYS A 57 -2.56 8.00 -2.33
C CYS A 57 -4.07 8.00 -2.11
N VAL A 58 -4.52 8.35 -0.91
CA VAL A 58 -5.92 8.55 -0.58
C VAL A 58 -6.18 10.04 -0.54
N SER A 59 -7.16 10.51 -1.31
CA SER A 59 -7.52 11.92 -1.38
C SER A 59 -9.04 12.09 -1.49
N ASN A 60 -9.50 13.34 -1.50
CA ASN A 60 -10.90 13.66 -1.81
C ASN A 60 -11.37 13.20 -3.21
N LYS A 61 -10.44 12.88 -4.13
CA LYS A 61 -10.74 12.31 -5.45
C LYS A 61 -10.86 10.79 -5.45
N GLY A 62 -10.63 10.14 -4.30
CA GLY A 62 -10.60 8.70 -4.15
C GLY A 62 -9.20 8.14 -3.97
N LEU A 63 -9.08 6.83 -4.21
CA LEU A 63 -7.85 6.06 -4.11
C LEU A 63 -7.09 6.08 -5.44
N SER A 64 -5.80 6.37 -5.42
CA SER A 64 -4.92 6.23 -6.57
C SER A 64 -3.59 5.60 -6.18
N LEU A 65 -2.81 5.13 -7.16
CA LEU A 65 -1.46 4.62 -6.89
C LEU A 65 -0.52 5.75 -6.47
N ASP A 66 0.38 5.46 -5.51
CA ASP A 66 1.53 6.31 -5.26
C ASP A 66 2.61 6.02 -6.31
N ILE A 67 2.73 6.91 -7.29
CA ILE A 67 3.71 6.80 -8.38
C ILE A 67 5.15 6.62 -7.87
N ARG A 68 5.48 7.11 -6.67
CA ARG A 68 6.83 6.96 -6.08
C ARG A 68 7.13 5.52 -5.73
N LYS A 69 6.11 4.73 -5.37
CA LYS A 69 6.24 3.29 -5.09
C LYS A 69 6.13 2.45 -6.36
N VAL A 70 5.31 2.87 -7.32
CA VAL A 70 5.22 2.23 -8.65
C VAL A 70 6.54 2.37 -9.42
N ALA A 71 7.29 3.46 -9.24
CA ALA A 71 8.60 3.64 -9.88
C ALA A 71 9.57 2.49 -9.58
N ASN A 72 9.52 1.88 -8.39
CA ASN A 72 10.37 0.73 -8.07
C ASN A 72 10.01 -0.51 -8.89
N VAL A 73 8.75 -0.66 -9.26
CA VAL A 73 8.27 -1.74 -10.15
C VAL A 73 8.69 -1.48 -11.60
N GLN A 74 8.73 -0.21 -12.04
CA GLN A 74 9.19 0.15 -13.39
C GLN A 74 10.67 -0.18 -13.61
N HIS A 75 11.49 -0.07 -12.57
CA HIS A 75 12.92 -0.40 -12.60
C HIS A 75 13.21 -1.82 -12.09
N TRP A 76 12.18 -2.67 -11.98
CA TRP A 76 12.37 -4.03 -11.49
C TRP A 76 13.23 -4.83 -12.48
N PRO A 77 14.26 -5.56 -12.03
CA PRO A 77 15.13 -6.31 -12.92
C PRO A 77 14.36 -7.44 -13.63
N THR A 78 14.70 -7.71 -14.89
CA THR A 78 14.06 -8.79 -15.66
C THR A 78 14.24 -10.14 -14.94
N PRO A 79 13.15 -10.81 -14.52
CA PRO A 79 13.23 -12.10 -13.85
C PRO A 79 13.90 -13.17 -14.71
N GLN A 80 14.86 -13.89 -14.14
CA GLN A 80 15.60 -14.98 -14.79
C GLN A 80 15.15 -16.35 -14.30
N THR A 81 14.50 -16.44 -13.14
CA THR A 81 14.06 -17.70 -12.54
C THR A 81 12.54 -17.75 -12.31
N GLY A 82 11.98 -18.96 -12.20
CA GLY A 82 10.55 -19.13 -11.87
C GLY A 82 10.16 -18.47 -10.54
N ASN A 83 11.05 -18.53 -9.54
CA ASN A 83 10.85 -17.87 -8.25
C ASN A 83 10.87 -16.35 -8.36
N GLU A 84 11.72 -15.77 -9.22
CA GLU A 84 11.74 -14.33 -9.47
C GLU A 84 10.49 -13.87 -10.22
N ILE A 85 10.00 -14.68 -11.17
CA ILE A 85 8.72 -14.42 -11.85
C ILE A 85 7.58 -14.42 -10.81
N GLU A 86 7.56 -15.39 -9.90
CA GLU A 86 6.54 -15.44 -8.85
C GLU A 86 6.58 -14.21 -7.93
N ARG A 87 7.77 -13.80 -7.49
CA ARG A 87 7.95 -12.60 -6.67
C ARG A 87 7.47 -11.35 -7.39
N PHE A 88 7.83 -11.19 -8.67
CA PHE A 88 7.37 -10.08 -9.49
C PHE A 88 5.84 -10.08 -9.63
N LEU A 89 5.24 -11.21 -10.00
CA LEU A 89 3.79 -11.34 -10.14
C LEU A 89 3.05 -11.09 -8.82
N GLY A 90 3.63 -11.47 -7.68
CA GLY A 90 3.11 -11.14 -6.35
C GLY A 90 2.98 -9.63 -6.13
N VAL A 91 4.01 -8.87 -6.47
CA VAL A 91 3.99 -7.40 -6.38
C VAL A 91 2.99 -6.79 -7.37
N ILE A 92 2.92 -7.28 -8.61
CA ILE A 92 1.94 -6.77 -9.58
C ILE A 92 0.51 -7.06 -9.13
N ASN A 93 0.26 -8.23 -8.55
CA ASN A 93 -1.06 -8.60 -8.04
C ASN A 93 -1.53 -7.71 -6.88
N TYR A 94 -0.61 -7.15 -6.10
CA TYR A 94 -0.93 -6.16 -5.07
C TYR A 94 -1.64 -4.93 -5.65
N PHE A 95 -1.34 -4.56 -6.89
CA PHE A 95 -1.93 -3.42 -7.60
C PHE A 95 -3.06 -3.81 -8.58
N ARG A 96 -3.61 -5.04 -8.48
CA ARG A 96 -4.57 -5.61 -9.46
C ARG A 96 -5.74 -4.67 -9.82
N GLU A 97 -6.35 -4.03 -8.84
CA GLU A 97 -7.52 -3.17 -9.06
C GLU A 97 -7.23 -1.97 -9.97
N HIS A 98 -5.95 -1.59 -10.11
CA HIS A 98 -5.50 -0.46 -10.90
C HIS A 98 -4.88 -0.87 -12.25
N ILE A 99 -4.84 -2.16 -12.57
CA ILE A 99 -4.26 -2.69 -13.81
C ILE A 99 -5.36 -3.43 -14.60
N PRO A 100 -5.98 -2.77 -15.60
CA PRO A 100 -6.98 -3.39 -16.44
C PRO A 100 -6.44 -4.64 -17.13
N GLN A 101 -7.26 -5.69 -17.17
CA GLN A 101 -6.91 -6.96 -17.85
C GLN A 101 -5.62 -7.61 -17.34
N LEU A 102 -5.28 -7.43 -16.06
CA LEU A 102 -4.04 -7.95 -15.48
C LEU A 102 -3.79 -9.43 -15.78
N SER A 103 -4.83 -10.27 -15.71
CA SER A 103 -4.73 -11.70 -15.99
C SER A 103 -4.26 -12.01 -17.42
N VAL A 104 -4.71 -11.22 -18.40
CA VAL A 104 -4.29 -11.36 -19.80
C VAL A 104 -2.84 -10.93 -19.94
N LEU A 105 -2.48 -9.80 -19.33
CA LEU A 105 -1.11 -9.25 -19.37
C LEU A 105 -0.08 -10.16 -18.71
N THR A 106 -0.45 -10.84 -17.61
CA THR A 106 0.45 -11.70 -16.82
C THR A 106 0.47 -13.17 -17.27
N SER A 107 -0.49 -13.59 -18.09
CA SER A 107 -0.60 -14.98 -18.60
C SER A 107 0.70 -15.55 -19.19
N PRO A 108 1.50 -14.81 -20.00
CA PRO A 108 2.78 -15.32 -20.49
C PRO A 108 3.78 -15.62 -19.36
N LEU A 109 3.85 -14.74 -18.36
CA LEU A 109 4.74 -14.92 -17.21
C LEU A 109 4.29 -16.08 -16.32
N ASP A 110 2.99 -16.24 -16.09
CA ASP A 110 2.43 -17.37 -15.34
C ASP A 110 2.79 -18.74 -15.95
N LYS A 111 2.86 -18.82 -17.29
CA LYS A 111 3.31 -20.03 -18.00
C LYS A 111 4.80 -20.28 -17.77
N LEU A 112 5.64 -19.25 -17.87
CA LEU A 112 7.09 -19.34 -17.68
C LEU A 112 7.46 -19.71 -16.23
N ARG A 113 6.69 -19.21 -15.25
CA ARG A 113 6.84 -19.56 -13.82
C ARG A 113 6.89 -21.08 -13.61
N LYS A 114 6.04 -21.83 -14.30
CA LYS A 114 5.90 -23.28 -14.15
C LYS A 114 6.99 -24.08 -14.87
N VAL A 115 7.51 -23.57 -15.98
CA VAL A 115 8.49 -24.27 -16.83
C VAL A 115 9.90 -24.24 -16.22
N VAL A 116 10.30 -23.13 -15.58
CA VAL A 116 11.65 -23.01 -15.01
C VAL A 116 11.83 -23.87 -13.77
N VAL A 117 10.78 -24.07 -12.97
CA VAL A 117 10.81 -24.94 -11.79
C VAL A 117 11.04 -26.41 -12.17
N SER A 118 10.61 -26.86 -13.35
CA SER A 118 10.79 -28.26 -13.76
C SER A 118 12.21 -28.60 -14.21
N ARG A 119 13.04 -27.60 -14.54
CA ARG A 119 14.42 -27.82 -15.04
C ARG A 119 15.48 -28.02 -13.94
N TYR A 120 15.08 -27.95 -12.67
CA TYR A 120 15.97 -28.14 -11.51
C TYR A 120 15.73 -29.47 -10.77
N ASN A 121 14.91 -30.37 -11.32
CA ASN A 121 14.64 -31.70 -10.77
C ASN A 121 15.15 -32.83 -11.69
N GLU A 122 16.37 -32.71 -12.21
CA GLU A 122 17.12 -33.80 -12.84
C GLU A 122 18.53 -33.89 -12.24
#